data_AF-A0AA36HJJ4-F1
#
_entry.id   AF-A0AA36HJJ4-F1
#
_cell.length_a   1.000
_cell.length_b   1.000
_cell.length_c   1.000
_cell.angle_alpha   90.00
_cell.angle_beta   90.00
_cell.angle_gamma   90.00
#
_symmetry.space_group_name_H-M   'P 1'
#
loop_
_entity.id
_entity.type
_entity.pdbx_description
1 polymer ?
#
loop_
_entity_poly.entity_id
_entity_poly.type
_entity_poly.pdbx_seq_one_letter_code
_entity_poly.pdbx_strand_id
1 'polypeptide(L)'
;MDKQAKPFLQECGPMILDALIKIKDEVDATLTFRRSCREGICGSCAMNINGKNGLANTRLSSKPIEIQPLPHTYVVKDLVPDLTNFYNQYKSIEPWLKRKDVKSKDDKEYFQSREDRAKLDGMYECILCACCMTSCPSYWWNPEYYLTTWVLRC
;
A
#
# COMPACT_ATOMS: atom_id res chain seq x y z
N MET A 1 -11.09 -9.53 -30.06
CA MET A 1 -11.70 -9.00 -28.82
C MET A 1 -12.78 -9.99 -28.41
N ASP A 2 -12.45 -10.89 -27.48
CA ASP A 2 -13.28 -12.05 -27.16
C ASP A 2 -14.64 -11.67 -26.56
N LYS A 3 -15.69 -12.25 -27.13
CA LYS A 3 -17.08 -12.11 -26.69
C LYS A 3 -17.35 -12.74 -25.31
N GLN A 4 -16.36 -13.42 -24.73
CA GLN A 4 -16.43 -14.10 -23.42
C GLN A 4 -16.07 -13.24 -22.21
N ALA A 5 -15.50 -12.04 -22.37
CA ALA A 5 -15.13 -11.20 -21.22
C ALA A 5 -16.34 -10.47 -20.58
N LYS A 6 -17.45 -10.32 -21.32
CA LYS A 6 -18.62 -9.55 -20.88
C LYS A 6 -19.49 -10.20 -19.78
N PRO A 7 -19.72 -11.52 -19.74
CA PRO A 7 -20.53 -12.15 -18.69
C PRO A 7 -19.79 -12.21 -17.34
N PHE A 8 -18.47 -12.41 -17.34
CA PHE A 8 -17.67 -12.65 -16.13
C PHE A 8 -17.68 -11.47 -15.14
N LEU A 9 -17.68 -10.23 -15.64
CA LEU A 9 -17.67 -9.04 -14.79
C LEU A 9 -19.07 -8.56 -14.39
N GLN A 10 -20.15 -9.11 -14.96
CA GLN A 10 -21.53 -8.72 -14.60
C GLN A 10 -21.93 -9.21 -13.20
N GLU A 11 -21.35 -10.31 -12.73
CA GLU A 11 -21.55 -10.90 -11.39
C GLU A 11 -20.39 -10.59 -10.44
N CYS A 12 -19.58 -9.58 -10.75
CA CYS A 12 -18.44 -9.18 -9.95
C CYS A 12 -18.78 -7.99 -9.06
N GLY A 13 -18.21 -7.94 -7.86
CA GLY A 13 -18.24 -6.74 -7.02
C GLY A 13 -17.64 -5.53 -7.75
N PRO A 14 -17.95 -4.30 -7.30
CA PRO A 14 -17.65 -3.08 -8.04
C PRO A 14 -16.15 -2.75 -8.08
N MET A 15 -15.29 -3.43 -7.32
CA MET A 15 -13.88 -3.07 -7.18
C MET A 15 -12.96 -3.98 -8.01
N ILE A 16 -11.80 -3.46 -8.40
CA ILE A 16 -10.74 -4.24 -9.07
C ILE A 16 -10.35 -5.46 -8.21
N LEU A 17 -10.31 -5.30 -6.89
CA LEU A 17 -10.01 -6.39 -5.97
C LEU A 17 -11.03 -7.53 -6.06
N ASP A 18 -12.31 -7.22 -6.30
CA ASP A 18 -13.35 -8.25 -6.46
C ASP A 18 -13.12 -9.05 -7.74
N ALA A 19 -12.69 -8.39 -8.82
CA ALA A 19 -12.35 -9.05 -10.08
C ALA A 19 -11.13 -9.98 -9.92
N LEU A 20 -10.10 -9.54 -9.20
CA LEU A 20 -8.93 -10.38 -8.90
C LEU A 20 -9.29 -11.60 -8.06
N ILE A 21 -10.20 -11.44 -7.09
CA ILE A 21 -10.73 -12.56 -6.29
C ILE A 21 -11.51 -13.52 -7.17
N LYS A 22 -12.41 -13.03 -8.02
CA LYS A 22 -13.19 -13.87 -8.93
C LYS A 22 -12.30 -14.64 -9.91
N ILE A 23 -11.27 -14.01 -10.46
CA ILE A 23 -10.27 -14.68 -11.32
C ILE A 23 -9.60 -15.80 -10.54
N LYS A 24 -9.15 -15.52 -9.31
CA LYS A 24 -8.50 -16.54 -8.49
C LYS A 24 -9.43 -17.71 -8.15
N ASP A 25 -10.70 -17.43 -7.87
CA ASP A 25 -11.63 -18.45 -7.39
C ASP A 25 -12.22 -19.29 -8.54
N GLU A 26 -12.45 -18.70 -9.72
CA GLU A 26 -13.20 -19.34 -10.82
C GLU A 26 -12.38 -19.61 -12.08
N VAL A 27 -11.25 -18.92 -12.29
CA VAL A 27 -10.49 -18.98 -13.56
C VAL A 27 -9.10 -19.58 -13.37
N ASP A 28 -8.31 -19.05 -12.44
CA ASP A 28 -6.95 -19.48 -12.18
C ASP A 28 -6.58 -19.35 -10.70
N ALA A 29 -6.66 -20.48 -9.98
CA ALA A 29 -6.30 -20.57 -8.57
C ALA A 29 -4.83 -20.29 -8.27
N THR A 30 -3.94 -20.29 -9.27
CA THR A 30 -2.52 -20.05 -9.09
C THR A 30 -2.18 -18.56 -8.95
N LEU A 31 -3.06 -17.67 -9.43
CA LEU A 31 -2.90 -16.21 -9.33
C LEU A 31 -2.74 -15.77 -7.87
N THR A 32 -1.69 -14.97 -7.61
CA THR A 32 -1.30 -14.56 -6.27
C THR A 32 -1.26 -13.03 -6.15
N PHE A 33 -1.91 -12.51 -5.12
CA PHE A 33 -1.90 -11.08 -4.78
C PHE A 33 -2.17 -10.90 -3.28
N ARG A 34 -1.75 -9.77 -2.71
CA ARG A 34 -1.98 -9.45 -1.30
C ARG A 34 -3.32 -8.72 -1.13
N ARG A 35 -4.08 -9.13 -0.11
CA ARG A 35 -5.36 -8.50 0.28
C ARG A 35 -5.62 -8.67 1.76
N SER A 36 -6.40 -7.76 2.34
CA SER A 36 -6.90 -7.87 3.72
C SER A 36 -8.18 -7.05 3.92
N CYS A 37 -8.11 -5.75 4.23
CA CYS A 37 -9.27 -4.96 4.69
C CYS A 37 -10.39 -4.71 3.68
N ARG A 38 -10.12 -4.73 2.36
CA ARG A 38 -11.05 -4.34 1.28
C ARG A 38 -11.65 -2.93 1.35
N GLU A 39 -11.15 -2.07 2.23
CA GLU A 39 -11.69 -0.70 2.43
C GLU A 39 -10.63 0.40 2.25
N GLY A 40 -9.41 0.02 1.84
CA GLY A 40 -8.34 0.97 1.54
C GLY A 40 -7.51 1.44 2.75
N ILE A 41 -7.64 0.76 3.90
CA ILE A 41 -7.00 1.18 5.16
C ILE A 41 -5.66 0.48 5.40
N CYS A 42 -5.52 -0.79 5.03
CA CYS A 42 -4.32 -1.58 5.39
C CYS A 42 -3.14 -1.49 4.40
N GLY A 43 -3.33 -0.84 3.25
CA GLY A 43 -2.30 -0.76 2.20
C GLY A 43 -1.95 -2.07 1.47
N SER A 44 -2.52 -3.22 1.84
CA SER A 44 -2.09 -4.54 1.34
C SER A 44 -2.32 -4.81 -0.15
N CYS A 45 -3.35 -4.22 -0.76
CA CYS A 45 -3.70 -4.44 -2.17
C CYS A 45 -3.12 -3.39 -3.10
N ALA A 46 -1.95 -2.84 -2.74
CA ALA A 46 -1.22 -1.91 -3.57
C ALA A 46 -0.63 -2.61 -4.81
N MET A 47 -0.85 -2.02 -5.98
CA MET A 47 -0.39 -2.52 -7.27
C MET A 47 -0.36 -1.38 -8.30
N ASN A 48 0.21 -1.64 -9.47
CA ASN A 48 0.13 -0.71 -10.58
C ASN A 48 -1.13 -1.01 -11.41
N ILE A 49 -1.96 0.01 -11.61
CA ILE A 49 -3.25 -0.05 -12.28
C ILE A 49 -3.22 0.96 -13.44
N ASN A 50 -3.21 0.48 -14.69
CA ASN A 50 -3.11 1.31 -15.89
C ASN A 50 -1.92 2.30 -15.83
N GLY A 51 -0.75 1.84 -15.41
CA GLY A 51 0.45 2.66 -15.30
C GLY A 51 0.52 3.53 -14.03
N LYS A 52 -0.51 3.52 -13.17
CA LYS A 52 -0.55 4.31 -11.93
C LYS A 52 -0.57 3.41 -10.69
N ASN A 53 0.32 3.67 -9.74
CA ASN A 53 0.33 2.95 -8.47
C ASN A 53 -0.89 3.35 -7.63
N GLY A 54 -1.65 2.37 -7.15
CA GLY A 54 -2.89 2.58 -6.41
C GLY A 54 -3.33 1.33 -5.67
N LEU A 55 -4.46 1.43 -4.98
CA LEU A 55 -5.07 0.29 -4.28
C LEU A 55 -6.11 -0.37 -5.18
N ALA A 56 -6.15 -1.70 -5.20
CA ALA A 56 -7.18 -2.45 -5.93
C ALA A 56 -8.60 -2.27 -5.37
N ASN A 57 -8.78 -1.53 -4.27
CA ASN A 57 -10.11 -1.07 -3.82
C ASN A 57 -10.67 0.10 -4.67
N THR A 58 -10.15 0.28 -5.88
CA THR A 58 -10.67 1.26 -6.84
C THR A 58 -11.76 0.59 -7.68
N ARG A 59 -12.78 1.36 -8.07
CA ARG A 59 -13.90 0.86 -8.87
C ARG A 59 -13.43 0.33 -10.24
N LEU A 60 -14.05 -0.76 -10.67
CA LEU A 60 -13.94 -1.28 -12.02
C LEU A 60 -14.43 -0.23 -13.04
N SER A 61 -13.81 -0.27 -14.21
CA SER A 61 -14.18 0.54 -15.36
C SER A 61 -14.71 -0.34 -16.47
N SER A 62 -15.51 0.21 -17.38
CA SER A 62 -15.96 -0.50 -18.59
C SER A 62 -14.85 -0.69 -19.63
N LYS A 63 -13.67 -0.10 -19.42
CA LYS A 63 -12.51 -0.22 -20.29
C LYS A 63 -11.59 -1.34 -19.77
N PRO A 64 -10.77 -1.96 -20.65
CA PRO A 64 -9.73 -2.87 -20.21
C PRO A 64 -8.83 -2.22 -19.14
N ILE A 65 -8.50 -2.99 -18.12
CA ILE A 65 -7.61 -2.59 -17.02
C ILE A 65 -6.37 -3.47 -17.08
N GLU A 66 -5.21 -2.84 -17.18
CA GLU A 66 -3.92 -3.50 -17.04
C GLU A 66 -3.49 -3.45 -15.57
N ILE A 67 -3.13 -4.60 -15.01
CA ILE A 67 -2.66 -4.74 -13.64
C ILE A 67 -1.25 -5.32 -13.67
N GLN A 68 -0.34 -4.66 -12.97
CA GLN A 68 1.05 -5.07 -12.80
C GLN A 68 1.42 -5.01 -11.31
N PRO A 69 2.41 -5.79 -10.83
CA PRO A 69 2.95 -5.59 -9.50
C PRO A 69 3.50 -4.17 -9.34
N LEU A 70 3.72 -3.71 -8.09
CA LEU A 70 4.36 -2.42 -7.86
C LEU A 70 5.73 -2.38 -8.54
N PRO A 71 6.04 -1.33 -9.33
CA PRO A 71 7.25 -1.28 -10.13
C PRO A 71 8.49 -1.07 -9.26
N HIS A 72 9.66 -1.39 -9.80
CA HIS A 72 10.96 -1.24 -9.12
C HIS A 72 11.05 -1.96 -7.77
N THR A 73 10.37 -3.11 -7.67
CA THR A 73 10.50 -4.07 -6.59
C THR A 73 10.74 -5.45 -7.21
N TYR A 74 11.41 -6.35 -6.47
CA TYR A 74 11.47 -7.74 -6.91
C TYR A 74 10.09 -8.38 -6.81
N VAL A 75 9.68 -9.13 -7.83
CA VAL A 75 8.40 -9.84 -7.82
C VAL A 75 8.60 -11.19 -7.16
N VAL A 76 7.96 -11.42 -6.01
CA VAL A 76 7.98 -12.71 -5.32
C VAL A 76 7.16 -13.72 -6.13
N LYS A 77 5.94 -13.32 -6.52
CA LYS A 77 5.04 -14.10 -7.37
C LYS A 77 3.90 -13.21 -7.88
N ASP A 78 3.60 -13.27 -9.18
CA ASP A 78 2.49 -12.57 -9.83
C ASP A 78 2.41 -11.07 -9.43
N LEU A 79 1.41 -10.69 -8.62
CA LEU A 79 1.18 -9.32 -8.16
C LEU A 79 1.74 -9.05 -6.75
N VAL A 80 2.58 -9.93 -6.22
CA VAL A 80 3.19 -9.81 -4.89
C VAL A 80 4.61 -9.24 -5.02
N PRO A 81 4.81 -7.94 -4.71
CA PRO A 81 6.13 -7.35 -4.64
C PRO A 81 6.85 -7.73 -3.34
N ASP A 82 8.18 -7.77 -3.40
CA ASP A 82 9.06 -7.84 -2.24
C ASP A 82 9.22 -6.43 -1.63
N LEU A 83 8.68 -6.26 -0.43
CA LEU A 83 8.74 -5.01 0.34
C LEU A 83 9.79 -5.05 1.45
N THR A 84 10.72 -6.01 1.42
CA THR A 84 11.75 -6.16 2.46
C THR A 84 12.59 -4.89 2.61
N ASN A 85 13.07 -4.32 1.50
CA ASN A 85 13.83 -3.07 1.54
C ASN A 85 13.00 -1.91 2.13
N PHE A 86 11.74 -1.76 1.68
CA PHE A 86 10.83 -0.73 2.20
C PHE A 86 10.68 -0.81 3.73
N TYR A 87 10.46 -2.00 4.28
CA TYR A 87 10.33 -2.17 5.73
C TYR A 87 11.67 -2.00 6.48
N ASN A 88 12.80 -2.36 5.86
CA ASN A 88 14.11 -2.13 6.46
C ASN A 88 14.42 -0.63 6.56
N GLN A 89 14.12 0.13 5.51
CA GLN A 89 14.21 1.58 5.51
C GLN A 89 13.29 2.21 6.56
N TYR A 90 12.04 1.74 6.65
CA TYR A 90 11.11 2.21 7.68
C TYR A 90 11.61 1.91 9.11
N LYS A 91 12.26 0.78 9.35
CA LYS A 91 12.87 0.48 10.66
C LYS A 91 14.07 1.38 10.96
N SER A 92 14.87 1.72 9.95
CA SER A 92 16.11 2.51 10.12
C SER A 92 15.88 3.91 10.67
N ILE A 93 14.68 4.47 10.47
CA ILE A 93 14.33 5.82 10.95
C ILE A 93 13.83 5.82 12.40
N GLU A 94 13.73 4.64 12.99
CA GLU A 94 13.29 4.45 14.37
C GLU A 94 11.94 5.15 14.68
N PRO A 95 10.84 4.77 14.00
CA PRO A 95 9.57 5.53 13.98
C PRO A 95 8.75 5.31 15.25
N TRP A 96 9.35 5.58 16.40
CA TRP A 96 8.72 5.54 17.72
C TRP A 96 9.06 6.80 18.51
N LEU A 97 8.25 7.09 19.52
CA LEU A 97 8.44 8.27 20.35
C LEU A 97 9.74 8.15 21.17
N LYS A 98 10.71 9.03 20.89
CA LYS A 98 11.93 9.16 21.67
C LYS A 98 11.78 10.31 22.66
N ARG A 99 11.78 10.00 23.95
CA ARG A 99 11.59 10.95 25.05
C ARG A 99 12.79 10.91 25.99
N LYS A 100 13.22 12.07 26.49
CA LYS A 100 14.31 12.17 27.48
C LYS A 100 13.82 11.88 28.91
N ASP A 101 12.60 12.29 29.24
CA ASP A 101 11.95 12.21 30.56
C ASP A 101 10.92 11.07 30.63
N VAL A 102 11.39 9.83 30.60
CA VAL A 102 10.52 8.64 30.67
C VAL A 102 9.87 8.54 32.06
N LYS A 103 8.55 8.52 32.09
CA LYS A 103 7.73 8.37 33.30
C LYS A 103 7.84 6.95 33.87
N SER A 104 7.63 6.82 35.17
CA SER A 104 7.50 5.52 35.83
C SER A 104 6.22 4.81 35.35
N LYS A 105 6.16 3.48 35.48
CA LYS A 105 4.96 2.71 35.11
C LYS A 105 3.71 3.11 35.92
N ASP A 106 3.91 3.68 37.10
CA ASP A 106 2.84 4.08 38.02
C ASP A 106 2.39 5.53 37.81
N ASP A 107 3.07 6.29 36.93
CA ASP A 107 2.71 7.67 36.62
C ASP A 107 1.51 7.73 35.67
N LYS A 108 0.73 8.81 35.79
CA LYS A 108 -0.36 9.12 34.84
C LYS A 108 0.16 9.37 33.42
N GLU A 109 -0.73 9.31 32.45
CA GLU A 109 -0.48 9.62 31.03
C GLU A 109 0.15 11.01 30.82
N TYR A 110 0.78 11.21 29.65
CA TYR A 110 1.30 12.52 29.26
C TYR A 110 0.16 13.41 28.78
N PHE A 111 0.08 14.64 29.29
CA PHE A 111 -0.88 15.63 28.81
C PHE A 111 -0.48 16.12 27.41
N GLN A 112 -1.45 16.14 26.48
CA GLN A 112 -1.30 16.72 25.14
C GLN A 112 -2.49 17.64 24.88
N SER A 113 -2.24 18.89 24.49
CA SER A 113 -3.28 19.84 24.11
C SER A 113 -3.89 19.47 22.74
N ARG A 114 -5.09 19.98 22.44
CA ARG A 114 -5.72 19.75 21.13
C ARG A 114 -4.90 20.41 20.01
N GLU A 115 -4.36 21.59 20.27
CA GLU A 115 -3.50 22.35 19.37
C GLU A 115 -2.21 21.58 19.06
N ASP A 116 -1.59 20.93 20.06
CA ASP A 116 -0.41 20.10 19.85
C ASP A 116 -0.73 18.80 19.12
N ARG A 117 -1.88 18.17 19.40
CA ARG A 117 -2.33 16.97 18.69
C ARG A 117 -2.59 17.27 17.20
N ALA A 118 -3.16 18.43 16.88
CA ALA A 118 -3.44 18.83 15.51
C ALA A 118 -2.16 18.99 14.66
N LYS A 119 -1.01 19.27 15.29
CA LYS A 119 0.28 19.32 14.58
C LYS A 119 0.66 17.99 13.94
N LEU A 120 0.08 16.86 14.37
CA LEU A 120 0.39 15.53 13.85
C LEU A 120 -0.45 15.16 12.62
N ASP A 121 -1.52 15.89 12.31
CA ASP A 121 -2.44 15.54 11.23
C ASP A 121 -1.74 15.54 9.86
N GLY A 122 -2.08 14.55 9.03
CA GLY A 122 -1.39 14.29 7.76
C GLY A 122 -0.04 13.56 7.87
N MET A 123 0.56 13.42 9.06
CA MET A 123 1.85 12.72 9.24
C MET A 123 1.70 11.25 9.66
N TYR A 124 0.75 10.95 10.56
CA TYR A 124 0.55 9.57 11.06
C TYR A 124 -0.39 8.71 10.21
N GLU A 125 -1.01 9.29 9.17
CA GLU A 125 -2.06 8.67 8.37
C GLU A 125 -1.51 7.69 7.31
N CYS A 126 -0.18 7.55 7.22
CA CYS A 126 0.44 6.65 6.27
C CYS A 126 0.07 5.19 6.56
N ILE A 127 -0.53 4.52 5.58
CA ILE A 127 -0.95 3.12 5.66
C ILE A 127 0.11 2.13 5.16
N LEU A 128 1.34 2.62 4.91
CA LEU A 128 2.48 1.82 4.45
C LEU A 128 2.20 0.98 3.18
N CYS A 129 1.45 1.54 2.23
CA CYS A 129 1.10 0.86 0.96
C CYS A 129 2.23 0.80 -0.08
N ALA A 130 3.37 1.46 0.18
CA ALA A 130 4.52 1.60 -0.73
C ALA A 130 4.26 2.30 -2.09
N CYS A 131 3.02 2.68 -2.46
CA CYS A 131 2.74 3.31 -3.76
C CYS A 131 3.58 4.57 -4.05
N CYS A 132 3.79 5.42 -3.04
CA CYS A 132 4.57 6.65 -3.21
C CYS A 132 6.07 6.36 -3.44
N MET A 133 6.60 5.34 -2.76
CA MET A 133 7.98 4.86 -2.95
C MET A 133 8.19 4.40 -4.38
N THR A 134 7.34 3.48 -4.82
CA THR A 134 7.47 2.83 -6.12
C THR A 134 7.04 3.73 -7.26
N SER A 135 6.45 4.91 -7.00
CA SER A 135 6.21 5.94 -8.01
C SER A 135 7.37 6.92 -8.18
N CYS A 136 8.36 6.92 -7.26
CA CYS A 136 9.40 7.94 -7.21
C CYS A 136 10.61 7.56 -8.09
N PRO A 137 10.93 8.33 -9.15
CA PRO A 137 12.08 8.02 -10.00
C PRO A 137 13.42 8.06 -9.25
N SER A 138 13.53 8.90 -8.22
CA SER A 138 14.74 8.95 -7.38
C SER A 138 14.94 7.63 -6.63
N TYR A 139 13.86 7.04 -6.11
CA TYR A 139 13.92 5.72 -5.48
C TYR A 139 14.34 4.65 -6.49
N TRP A 140 13.85 4.72 -7.73
CA TRP A 140 14.21 3.77 -8.78
C TRP A 140 15.70 3.81 -9.12
N TRP A 141 16.30 5.00 -9.10
CA TRP A 141 17.71 5.20 -9.42
C TRP A 141 18.64 4.71 -8.30
N ASN A 142 18.29 4.95 -7.04
CA ASN A 142 19.14 4.57 -5.90
C ASN A 142 18.28 4.14 -4.71
N PRO A 143 17.72 2.91 -4.75
CA PRO A 143 16.79 2.40 -3.74
C PRO A 143 17.45 2.11 -2.40
N GLU A 144 18.78 2.04 -2.33
CA GLU A 144 19.53 1.82 -1.10
C GLU A 144 19.66 3.10 -0.26
N TYR A 145 19.80 4.26 -0.94
CA TYR A 145 20.05 5.54 -0.30
C TYR A 145 18.80 6.41 -0.18
N TYR A 146 17.91 6.38 -1.18
CA TYR A 146 16.72 7.23 -1.15
C TYR A 146 15.68 6.68 -0.20
N LEU A 147 15.56 7.36 0.93
CA LEU A 147 14.41 7.27 1.81
C LEU A 147 13.28 8.11 1.21
N THR A 148 12.09 7.53 1.11
CA THR A 148 10.94 8.20 0.47
C THR A 148 10.50 9.43 1.25
N THR A 149 9.71 10.31 0.62
CA THR A 149 9.22 11.58 1.19
C THR A 149 8.55 11.48 2.56
N TRP A 150 8.07 10.30 2.98
CA TRP A 150 7.54 10.07 4.33
C TRP A 150 8.62 10.06 5.41
N VAL A 151 9.84 9.62 5.08
CA VAL A 151 10.97 9.63 6.03
C VAL A 151 11.47 11.05 6.31
N LEU A 152 11.33 11.96 5.34
CA LEU A 152 11.80 13.35 5.47
C LEU A 152 10.83 14.28 6.22
N ARG A 153 9.66 13.77 6.64
CA ARG A 153 8.64 14.54 7.36
C ARG A 153 8.37 14.03 8.79
N CYS A 154 9.16 13.09 9.29
CA CYS A 154 9.16 12.71 10.71
C CYS A 154 10.16 13.55 11.52
#